data_AF-A0A7C0UBC3-F1
#
_entry.id   AF-A0A7C0UBC3-F1
#
_cell.length_a   1.000
_cell.length_b   1.000
_cell.length_c   1.000
_cell.angle_alpha   90.00
_cell.angle_beta   90.00
_cell.angle_gamma   90.00
#
_symmetry.space_group_name_H-M   'P 1'
#
loop_
_entity.id
_entity.type
_entity.pdbx_description
1 polymer ?
#
loop_
_entity_poly.entity_id
_entity_poly.type
_entity_poly.pdbx_seq_one_letter_code
_entity_poly.pdbx_strand_id
1 'polypeptide(L)' 'MEKILAEIAEIVGQDNVFGDRVECLSYSRDMSVHQGVPDAVVFAKTTEQVSAIMKIA' A
#
# COMPACT_ATOMS: atom_id res chain seq x y z
N MET A 1 6.35 -10.93 -0.89
CA MET A 1 5.39 -9.81 -0.84
C MET A 1 4.26 -10.08 0.14
N GLU A 2 3.56 -11.22 0.02
CA GLU A 2 2.41 -11.57 0.89
C GLU A 2 2.66 -11.45 2.39
N LYS A 3 3.83 -11.91 2.88
CA LYS A 3 4.19 -11.77 4.31
C LYS A 3 4.24 -10.31 4.78
N ILE A 4 4.84 -9.42 3.99
CA ILE A 4 4.94 -7.98 4.32
C ILE A 4 3.54 -7.35 4.32
N LEU A 5 2.68 -7.71 3.36
CA LEU A 5 1.31 -7.18 3.30
C LEU A 5 0.45 -7.64 4.49
N ALA A 6 0.64 -8.87 4.96
CA ALA A 6 0.00 -9.33 6.20
C ALA A 6 0.49 -8.54 7.42
N GLU A 7 1.79 -8.31 7.56
CA GLU A 7 2.34 -7.49 8.65
C GLU A 7 1.85 -6.03 8.59
N ILE A 8 1.73 -5.46 7.40
CA ILE A 8 1.15 -4.13 7.19
C ILE A 8 -0.34 -4.12 7.56
N ALA A 9 -1.09 -5.17 7.22
CA ALA A 9 -2.50 -5.28 7.57
C ALA A 9 -2.72 -5.33 9.09
N GLU A 10 -1.80 -5.88 9.88
CA GLU A 10 -1.85 -5.80 11.35
C GLU A 10 -1.66 -4.36 11.87
N ILE A 11 -0.96 -3.50 11.11
CA ILE A 11 -0.72 -2.09 11.49
C ILE A 11 -1.93 -1.20 11.13
N VAL A 12 -2.47 -1.35 9.92
CA VAL A 12 -3.50 -0.44 9.37
C VAL A 12 -4.91 -1.03 9.34
N GLY A 13 -5.06 -2.34 9.57
CA GLY A 13 -6.30 -3.10 9.34
C GLY A 13 -6.42 -3.59 7.90
N GLN A 14 -7.02 -4.76 7.72
CA GLN A 14 -7.13 -5.44 6.42
C GLN A 14 -7.85 -4.61 5.35
N ASP A 15 -8.87 -3.84 5.72
CA ASP A 15 -9.63 -2.98 4.80
C ASP A 15 -8.82 -1.77 4.27
N ASN A 16 -7.57 -1.59 4.72
CA ASN A 16 -6.68 -0.51 4.28
C ASN A 16 -5.46 -1.03 3.51
N VAL A 17 -5.46 -2.29 3.08
CA VAL A 17 -4.38 -2.91 2.28
C VAL A 17 -4.97 -3.51 1.01
N PHE A 18 -4.54 -3.00 -0.13
CA PHE A 18 -5.04 -3.39 -1.45
C PHE A 18 -3.91 -3.92 -2.30
N GLY A 19 -4.04 -5.16 -2.76
CA GLY A 19 -3.07 -5.83 -3.64
C GLY A 19 -3.68 -6.34 -4.94
N ASP A 20 -5.00 -6.17 -5.13
CA ASP A 20 -5.63 -6.55 -6.38
C ASP A 20 -5.18 -5.62 -7.51
N ARG A 21 -4.99 -6.20 -8.70
CA ARG A 21 -4.51 -5.45 -9.86
C ARG A 21 -5.43 -4.27 -10.20
N VAL A 22 -6.74 -4.43 -10.10
CA VAL A 22 -7.72 -3.39 -10.42
C VAL A 22 -7.58 -2.20 -9.49
N GLU A 23 -7.38 -2.45 -8.21
CA GLU A 23 -7.20 -1.40 -7.20
C GLU A 23 -5.88 -0.64 -7.43
N CYS A 24 -4.78 -1.38 -7.64
CA CYS A 24 -3.47 -0.79 -7.91
C CYS A 24 -3.40 0.01 -9.23
N LEU A 25 -4.20 -0.35 -10.25
CA LEU A 25 -4.21 0.38 -11.53
C LEU A 25 -4.59 1.86 -11.36
N SER A 26 -5.47 2.17 -10.40
CA SER A 26 -5.89 3.54 -10.09
C SER A 26 -4.74 4.42 -9.59
N TYR A 27 -3.67 3.81 -9.05
CA TYR A 27 -2.49 4.48 -8.49
C TYR A 27 -1.27 4.39 -9.41
N SER A 28 -1.45 3.93 -10.65
CA SER A 28 -0.33 3.66 -11.55
C SER A 28 0.23 4.89 -12.28
N ARG A 29 -0.43 6.05 -12.13
CA ARG A 29 -0.09 7.31 -12.83
C ARG A 29 -0.30 8.51 -11.92
N ASP A 30 0.56 9.49 -12.09
CA ASP A 30 0.56 10.80 -11.42
C ASP A 30 0.19 11.93 -12.40
N MET A 31 -0.67 11.63 -13.38
CA MET A 31 -0.99 12.47 -14.55
C MET A 31 0.18 12.69 -15.54
N SER A 32 1.31 12.02 -15.36
CA SER A 32 2.38 11.98 -16.38
C SER A 32 2.16 10.88 -17.44
N VAL A 33 3.01 10.89 -18.48
CA VAL A 33 3.04 9.83 -19.51
C VAL A 33 3.61 8.51 -18.98
N HIS A 34 4.34 8.56 -17.87
CA HIS A 34 4.97 7.39 -17.27
C HIS A 34 3.93 6.54 -16.53
N GLN A 35 4.19 5.25 -16.44
CA GLN A 35 3.35 4.29 -15.74
C GLN A 35 4.20 3.41 -14.84
N GLY A 36 3.78 3.24 -13.60
CA GLY A 36 4.32 2.27 -12.66
C GLY A 36 3.19 1.76 -11.80
N VAL A 37 2.66 0.58 -12.14
CA VAL A 37 1.59 -0.02 -11.32
C VAL A 37 2.23 -0.58 -10.05
N PRO A 38 1.80 -0.16 -8.85
CA PRO A 38 2.38 -0.66 -7.61
C PRO A 38 1.97 -2.11 -7.35
N ASP A 39 2.77 -2.81 -6.54
CA ASP A 39 2.45 -4.16 -6.04
C ASP A 39 1.35 -4.12 -4.96
N ALA A 40 1.22 -2.99 -4.25
CA ALA A 40 0.16 -2.76 -3.26
C ALA A 40 -0.08 -1.27 -3.00
N VAL A 41 -1.26 -0.94 -2.48
CA VAL A 41 -1.67 0.39 -2.01
C VAL A 41 -2.13 0.28 -0.56
N VAL A 42 -1.65 1.18 0.30
CA VAL A 42 -1.90 1.13 1.74
C VAL A 42 -2.40 2.50 2.23
N PHE A 43 -3.50 2.50 2.98
CA PHE A 43 -4.08 3.72 3.57
C PHE A 43 -3.84 3.79 5.07
N ALA A 44 -2.71 4.39 5.46
CA ALA A 44 -2.45 4.73 6.86
C ALA A 44 -3.27 5.95 7.29
N LYS A 45 -3.78 5.94 8.54
CA LYS A 45 -4.62 7.02 9.11
C LYS A 45 -3.90 7.88 10.15
N THR A 46 -2.71 7.46 10.58
CA THR A 46 -1.92 8.14 11.62
C THR A 46 -0.43 8.15 11.28
N THR A 47 0.31 9.09 11.85
CA THR A 47 1.77 9.19 11.73
C THR A 47 2.48 7.97 12.32
N GLU A 48 1.90 7.35 13.36
CA GLU A 48 2.43 6.17 14.02
C GLU A 48 2.34 4.95 13.10
N GLN A 49 1.22 4.80 12.38
CA GLN A 49 1.05 3.74 11.38
C GLN A 49 2.04 3.89 10.22
N VAL A 50 2.21 5.11 9.70
CA VAL A 50 3.24 5.40 8.68
C VAL A 50 4.62 5.00 9.19
N SER A 51 4.99 5.45 10.39
CA SER A 51 6.28 5.16 11.00
C SER A 51 6.50 3.66 11.28
N ALA A 52 5.44 2.91 11.56
CA ALA A 52 5.50 1.47 11.75
C ALA A 52 5.71 0.72 10.43
N ILE A 53 5.02 1.12 9.36
CA ILE A 53 5.21 0.53 8.01
C ILE A 53 6.64 0.74 7.52
N MET A 54 7.18 1.96 7.66
CA MET A 54 8.55 2.29 7.21
C MET A 54 9.66 1.50 7.93
N LYS A 55 9.37 0.79 9.02
CA LYS A 55 10.35 -0.07 9.70
C LYS A 55 10.46 -1.46 9.08
N ILE A 56 9.48 -1.86 8.28
CA ILE A 56 9.37 -3.23 7.73
C ILE A 56 9.37 -3.27 6.20
N ALA A 57 9.36 -2.12 5.53
CA ALA A 57 9.29 -1.97 4.07
C ALA A 57 10.33 -0.97 3.56
#